data_AF-A0A6J7EC23-F1
#
_entry.id   AF-A0A6J7EC23-F1
#
_cell.length_a   1.000
_cell.length_b   1.000
_cell.length_c   1.000
_cell.angle_alpha   90.00
_cell.angle_beta   90.00
_cell.angle_gamma   90.00
#
_symmetry.space_group_name_H-M   'P 1'
#
loop_
_entity.id
_entity.type
_entity.pdbx_description
1 polymer ?
#
loop_
_entity_poly.entity_id
_entity_poly.type
_entity_poly.pdbx_seq_one_letter_code
_entity_poly.pdbx_strand_id
1 'polypeptide(L)'
;MAVPVGAAEVSPKQKISPQSTNSKDAPRKSGARLASSDSLGTFRKSLQARAPRPKRQTALTLGPAAVLSTPIFSSPAPGAVVSGEVTVIVSSTAPDVQFAMRILDSDSQWITLQTTTQTVSAGVASAVFPTWGFHGTLNFLAQDVVVGTYGSAASLSVEARNPAPVLIRPISGEVFTGSSFEAEATAGGGGVRFLVDGAFVGDVSNAPYVATISTADLSFGSHSVSAVQCDSSFYSCDWANVSNVANIRVGSLKPRIRAISPGVFSPNNDGTSDVARVVFVLDRTQKVVVRVKDQYGNTVRGPSNLGTLGAGVRSWVWNGKSNTVRTVSNGRYSVELSSSATINGVRITGSATREVRVDTSRPRMSGVRPSSSTFYPYKDNYRDYTTLRGYTNEYARAVTVQVFNSSNRIVRSISESGVPAGYVGLSWNGRSNSGAPLPAGLYKFRFLIRDSAGNLLTTGKVGVVASAKKVTRVAFTQTMSASDAFDEMTSGSYYESSSGNGSQLLWGDPFFDDPDIALYSWPLPSSIRGYSQVLLEVCSAREGYSLPLARAGYVDANTYDGSISYVTDLGDSSDTCYGLDGYSPSSFRAGRTLAWIAGNTDIIDLSYWDLAGFRISGYRYVIK
;
A
#
# COMPACT_ATOMS: atom_id res chain seq x y z
N MET A 1 -62.33 24.48 -6.29
CA MET A 1 -62.08 23.32 -7.18
C MET A 1 -60.75 22.71 -6.70
N ALA A 2 -60.66 21.57 -6.02
CA ALA A 2 -61.38 20.28 -6.17
C ALA A 2 -61.15 19.67 -7.58
N VAL A 3 -60.75 18.40 -7.76
CA VAL A 3 -60.49 17.27 -6.84
C VAL A 3 -59.50 16.26 -7.54
N PRO A 4 -58.93 15.22 -6.89
CA PRO A 4 -57.63 14.63 -7.30
C PRO A 4 -57.69 13.24 -7.99
N VAL A 5 -56.49 12.72 -8.33
CA VAL A 5 -56.14 11.31 -8.65
C VAL A 5 -54.70 11.08 -8.14
N GLY A 6 -54.26 9.93 -7.62
CA GLY A 6 -54.97 8.69 -7.27
C GLY A 6 -54.15 7.81 -6.31
N ALA A 7 -54.82 6.86 -5.65
CA ALA A 7 -54.30 5.95 -4.62
C ALA A 7 -53.70 4.64 -5.15
N ALA A 8 -52.89 3.96 -4.32
CA ALA A 8 -52.60 2.53 -4.41
C ALA A 8 -52.32 1.93 -3.01
N GLU A 9 -52.94 0.80 -2.70
CA GLU A 9 -52.94 0.08 -1.41
C GLU A 9 -51.73 -0.89 -1.28
N VAL A 10 -51.04 -1.01 -0.14
CA VAL A 10 -51.28 -1.92 1.02
C VAL A 10 -51.37 -3.41 0.60
N SER A 11 -50.26 -4.19 0.57
CA SER A 11 -49.71 -5.08 1.64
C SER A 11 -50.53 -6.38 1.91
N PRO A 12 -50.09 -7.43 2.67
CA PRO A 12 -48.86 -7.63 3.49
C PRO A 12 -48.21 -9.07 3.49
N LYS A 13 -47.23 -9.30 4.40
CA LYS A 13 -46.75 -10.60 5.01
C LYS A 13 -45.76 -11.48 4.19
N GLN A 14 -44.77 -12.21 4.79
CA GLN A 14 -44.26 -12.27 6.18
C GLN A 14 -42.90 -13.01 6.29
N LYS A 15 -42.06 -12.66 7.31
CA LYS A 15 -41.15 -13.54 8.11
C LYS A 15 -39.96 -14.24 7.36
N ILE A 16 -38.82 -14.63 7.97
CA ILE A 16 -38.30 -14.60 9.36
C ILE A 16 -36.73 -14.56 9.34
N SER A 17 -36.09 -14.26 10.47
CA SER A 17 -34.63 -14.31 10.75
C SER A 17 -34.42 -15.08 12.09
N PRO A 18 -33.23 -15.40 12.66
CA PRO A 18 -31.81 -15.22 12.24
C PRO A 18 -30.87 -16.43 12.61
N GLN A 19 -29.57 -16.17 12.91
CA GLN A 19 -28.49 -17.01 13.54
C GLN A 19 -27.58 -17.84 12.58
N SER A 20 -26.27 -17.55 12.47
CA SER A 20 -25.07 -17.90 13.31
C SER A 20 -24.47 -19.28 12.94
N THR A 21 -23.14 -19.46 12.75
CA THR A 21 -22.12 -19.69 13.80
C THR A 21 -20.64 -19.45 13.34
N ASN A 22 -19.67 -19.67 14.24
CA ASN A 22 -18.22 -19.47 14.10
C ASN A 22 -17.44 -20.60 13.40
N SER A 23 -16.33 -20.27 12.72
CA SER A 23 -14.95 -20.75 13.03
C SER A 23 -13.94 -19.87 12.25
N LYS A 24 -12.77 -19.45 12.73
CA LYS A 24 -11.62 -20.05 13.44
C LYS A 24 -10.66 -20.88 12.59
N ASP A 25 -9.43 -20.36 12.57
CA ASP A 25 -8.12 -21.02 12.43
C ASP A 25 -7.68 -21.62 11.08
N ALA A 26 -6.50 -21.16 10.65
CA ALA A 26 -5.68 -21.77 9.61
C ALA A 26 -4.68 -22.78 10.22
N PRO A 27 -4.11 -23.69 9.41
CA PRO A 27 -2.82 -24.29 9.76
C PRO A 27 -1.71 -24.07 8.71
N ARG A 28 -0.47 -24.22 9.18
CA ARG A 28 0.77 -24.14 8.40
C ARG A 28 1.09 -25.47 7.69
N LYS A 29 2.02 -25.37 6.74
CA LYS A 29 2.82 -26.45 6.11
C LYS A 29 3.20 -27.60 7.06
N SER A 30 3.12 -28.85 6.58
CA SER A 30 4.28 -29.76 6.43
C SER A 30 3.86 -31.17 5.95
N GLY A 31 4.76 -31.88 5.24
CA GLY A 31 4.74 -33.35 5.16
C GLY A 31 4.26 -33.93 3.83
N ALA A 32 5.11 -34.74 3.19
CA ALA A 32 4.77 -35.49 1.99
C ALA A 32 4.42 -36.95 2.33
N ARG A 33 3.47 -37.56 1.60
CA ARG A 33 3.53 -38.98 1.18
C ARG A 33 2.46 -39.32 0.13
N LEU A 34 2.96 -39.95 -0.94
CA LEU A 34 2.36 -41.07 -1.70
C LEU A 34 0.84 -41.05 -1.98
N ALA A 35 0.48 -40.75 -3.23
CA ALA A 35 -0.83 -41.10 -3.78
C ALA A 35 -0.88 -42.60 -4.13
N SER A 36 -1.89 -43.32 -3.64
CA SER A 36 -2.15 -44.72 -3.99
C SER A 36 -3.32 -44.85 -4.97
N SER A 37 -3.01 -45.38 -6.16
CA SER A 37 -3.87 -46.27 -6.96
C SER A 37 -5.37 -45.94 -7.08
N ASP A 38 -5.75 -45.10 -8.05
CA ASP A 38 -6.99 -45.35 -8.84
C ASP A 38 -6.98 -44.73 -10.25
N SER A 39 -6.06 -45.17 -11.12
CA SER A 39 -6.05 -44.79 -12.55
C SER A 39 -5.69 -45.94 -13.51
N LEU A 40 -5.53 -47.16 -12.99
CA LEU A 40 -5.22 -48.37 -13.75
C LEU A 40 -6.46 -49.07 -14.35
N GLY A 41 -7.69 -48.67 -13.96
CA GLY A 41 -8.93 -49.19 -14.52
C GLY A 41 -9.25 -48.68 -15.93
N THR A 42 -8.90 -47.41 -16.23
CA THR A 42 -9.31 -46.75 -17.48
C THR A 42 -8.38 -47.07 -18.66
N PHE A 43 -7.13 -47.48 -18.41
CA PHE A 43 -6.14 -47.78 -19.45
C PHE A 43 -6.28 -49.19 -20.06
N ARG A 44 -7.08 -50.09 -19.45
CA ARG A 44 -7.27 -51.47 -19.95
C ARG A 44 -8.45 -51.65 -20.91
N LYS A 45 -9.32 -50.64 -21.10
CA LYS A 45 -10.46 -50.71 -22.05
C LYS A 45 -10.15 -50.22 -23.46
N SER A 46 -8.98 -49.64 -23.72
CA SER A 46 -8.56 -49.15 -25.06
C SER A 46 -7.69 -50.14 -25.86
N LEU A 47 -7.34 -51.31 -25.29
CA LEU A 47 -6.29 -52.20 -25.81
C LEU A 47 -6.79 -53.52 -26.43
N GLN A 48 -8.10 -53.74 -26.58
CA GLN A 48 -8.67 -55.01 -27.10
C GLN A 48 -9.74 -54.88 -28.21
N ALA A 49 -9.83 -53.73 -28.90
CA ALA A 49 -10.57 -53.64 -30.16
C ALA A 49 -9.60 -53.89 -31.34
N ARG A 50 -9.50 -55.15 -31.81
CA ARG A 50 -8.53 -55.50 -32.89
C ARG A 50 -9.05 -56.58 -33.86
N ALA A 51 -9.67 -56.16 -34.96
CA ALA A 51 -9.73 -56.89 -36.23
C ALA A 51 -10.25 -55.96 -37.36
N PRO A 52 -9.92 -56.20 -38.65
CA PRO A 52 -8.79 -56.95 -39.22
C PRO A 52 -7.75 -56.02 -39.88
N ARG A 53 -6.60 -56.57 -40.32
CA ARG A 53 -5.59 -55.79 -41.06
C ARG A 53 -6.15 -55.34 -42.42
N PRO A 54 -6.12 -54.04 -42.77
CA PRO A 54 -6.35 -53.61 -44.15
C PRO A 54 -5.29 -54.21 -45.08
N LYS A 55 -5.69 -54.51 -46.31
CA LYS A 55 -4.77 -54.99 -47.36
C LYS A 55 -3.68 -53.96 -47.61
N ARG A 56 -2.53 -54.45 -48.09
CA ARG A 56 -1.34 -53.71 -48.54
C ARG A 56 -1.71 -52.61 -49.55
N GLN A 57 -2.21 -51.47 -49.06
CA GLN A 57 -2.37 -50.27 -49.85
C GLN A 57 -0.99 -49.64 -50.01
N THR A 58 -0.60 -49.61 -51.28
CA THR A 58 0.33 -48.69 -51.94
C THR A 58 1.13 -47.80 -51.01
N ALA A 59 2.46 -47.89 -51.12
CA ALA A 59 3.33 -46.86 -50.58
C ALA A 59 2.80 -45.49 -51.02
N LEU A 60 2.44 -44.65 -50.05
CA LEU A 60 2.68 -43.23 -50.21
C LEU A 60 4.16 -43.15 -50.57
N THR A 61 4.44 -42.77 -51.82
CA THR A 61 5.77 -42.34 -52.22
C THR A 61 6.10 -41.17 -51.31
N LEU A 62 6.84 -41.46 -50.24
CA LEU A 62 7.73 -40.48 -49.67
C LEU A 62 8.52 -39.96 -50.87
N GLY A 63 8.29 -38.70 -51.23
CA GLY A 63 9.25 -37.97 -52.04
C GLY A 63 10.63 -38.10 -51.38
N PRO A 64 11.73 -37.93 -52.14
CA PRO A 64 13.08 -38.05 -51.60
C PRO A 64 13.16 -37.32 -50.26
N ALA A 65 13.57 -38.02 -49.21
CA ALA A 65 13.52 -37.52 -47.84
C ALA A 65 14.15 -36.14 -47.80
N ALA A 66 13.43 -35.14 -47.27
CA ALA A 66 13.85 -33.74 -47.33
C ALA A 66 15.25 -33.60 -46.71
N VAL A 67 16.25 -33.40 -47.58
CA VAL A 67 17.64 -33.27 -47.17
C VAL A 67 17.88 -31.82 -46.78
N LEU A 68 18.45 -31.59 -45.60
CA LEU A 68 18.96 -30.28 -45.23
C LEU A 68 20.11 -29.91 -46.17
N SER A 69 19.90 -28.88 -46.97
CA SER A 69 20.85 -28.33 -47.93
C SER A 69 21.19 -26.89 -47.60
N THR A 70 21.97 -26.24 -48.47
CA THR A 70 22.14 -24.78 -48.46
C THR A 70 21.18 -24.21 -49.51
N PRO A 71 20.21 -23.36 -49.13
CA PRO A 71 19.35 -22.67 -50.10
C PRO A 71 20.15 -21.88 -51.15
N ILE A 72 19.59 -21.67 -52.34
CA ILE A 72 20.24 -20.86 -53.37
C ILE A 72 19.38 -19.64 -53.67
N PHE A 73 19.91 -18.43 -53.45
CA PHE A 73 19.24 -17.18 -53.79
C PHE A 73 19.07 -17.03 -55.31
N SER A 74 17.85 -16.69 -55.71
CA SER A 74 17.50 -16.35 -57.10
C SER A 74 17.03 -14.89 -57.25
N SER A 75 16.66 -14.22 -56.14
CA SER A 75 16.37 -12.79 -56.10
C SER A 75 16.54 -12.22 -54.68
N PRO A 76 17.02 -10.97 -54.50
CA PRO A 76 17.71 -10.15 -55.50
C PRO A 76 19.03 -10.76 -55.99
N ALA A 77 19.65 -10.16 -57.00
CA ALA A 77 21.01 -10.52 -57.40
C ALA A 77 22.04 -10.05 -56.33
N PRO A 78 23.18 -10.73 -56.16
CA PRO A 78 24.26 -10.26 -55.28
C PRO A 78 24.73 -8.85 -55.65
N GLY A 79 24.78 -7.96 -54.67
CA GLY A 79 25.14 -6.55 -54.86
C GLY A 79 24.06 -5.68 -55.52
N ALA A 80 22.82 -6.19 -55.71
CA ALA A 80 21.73 -5.38 -56.22
C ALA A 80 21.42 -4.19 -55.31
N VAL A 81 21.09 -3.04 -55.92
CA VAL A 81 20.55 -1.89 -55.19
C VAL A 81 19.05 -2.12 -54.96
N VAL A 82 18.60 -1.97 -53.72
CA VAL A 82 17.23 -2.23 -53.29
C VAL A 82 16.66 -1.10 -52.44
N SER A 83 15.33 -0.97 -52.43
CA SER A 83 14.62 0.07 -51.66
C SER A 83 13.20 -0.38 -51.34
N GLY A 84 12.66 0.04 -50.20
CA GLY A 84 11.31 -0.31 -49.76
C GLY A 84 11.15 -1.78 -49.38
N GLU A 85 10.04 -2.40 -49.80
CA GLU A 85 9.80 -3.82 -49.57
C GLU A 85 10.53 -4.70 -50.59
N VAL A 86 11.41 -5.57 -50.10
CA VAL A 86 12.28 -6.41 -50.93
C VAL A 86 11.85 -7.87 -50.82
N THR A 87 11.42 -8.44 -51.94
CA THR A 87 11.13 -9.87 -52.04
C THR A 87 12.41 -10.66 -52.28
N VAL A 88 12.81 -11.40 -51.26
CA VAL A 88 13.92 -12.34 -51.26
C VAL A 88 13.40 -13.72 -51.64
N ILE A 89 14.03 -14.38 -52.61
CA ILE A 89 13.60 -15.67 -53.17
C ILE A 89 14.77 -16.64 -53.16
N VAL A 90 14.54 -17.86 -52.69
CA VAL A 90 15.51 -18.97 -52.78
C VAL A 90 14.87 -20.22 -53.36
N SER A 91 15.66 -21.05 -54.02
CA SER A 91 15.31 -22.45 -54.27
C SER A 91 15.78 -23.35 -53.11
N SER A 92 14.96 -24.33 -52.76
CA SER A 92 15.23 -25.32 -51.70
C SER A 92 14.45 -26.61 -51.94
N THR A 93 14.94 -27.72 -51.37
CA THR A 93 14.26 -29.02 -51.31
C THR A 93 13.73 -29.37 -49.91
N ALA A 94 13.95 -28.52 -48.92
CA ALA A 94 13.37 -28.64 -47.58
C ALA A 94 11.86 -28.31 -47.58
N PRO A 95 11.08 -28.68 -46.54
CA PRO A 95 9.68 -28.27 -46.44
C PRO A 95 9.55 -26.78 -46.11
N ASP A 96 10.47 -26.20 -45.34
CA ASP A 96 10.46 -24.80 -44.92
C ASP A 96 11.86 -24.19 -45.05
N VAL A 97 11.94 -22.88 -45.22
CA VAL A 97 13.17 -22.07 -45.15
C VAL A 97 12.99 -20.97 -44.11
N GLN A 98 13.94 -20.83 -43.19
CA GLN A 98 14.06 -19.65 -42.35
C GLN A 98 14.90 -18.58 -43.05
N PHE A 99 14.32 -17.40 -43.20
CA PHE A 99 14.99 -16.20 -43.67
C PHE A 99 15.32 -15.28 -42.50
N ALA A 100 16.43 -14.54 -42.62
CA ALA A 100 16.78 -13.45 -41.72
C ALA A 100 17.32 -12.24 -42.48
N MET A 101 16.96 -11.03 -42.07
CA MET A 101 17.63 -9.79 -42.49
C MET A 101 18.62 -9.38 -41.40
N ARG A 102 19.85 -9.01 -41.81
CA ARG A 102 20.98 -8.74 -40.92
C ARG A 102 21.82 -7.56 -41.38
N ILE A 103 22.47 -6.92 -40.41
CA ILE A 103 23.54 -5.93 -40.62
C ILE A 103 24.79 -6.33 -39.80
N LEU A 104 25.93 -5.78 -40.20
CA LEU A 104 27.13 -5.75 -39.36
C LEU A 104 27.10 -4.48 -38.51
N ASP A 105 27.41 -4.60 -37.22
CA ASP A 105 27.67 -3.45 -36.36
C ASP A 105 29.13 -2.96 -36.48
N SER A 106 29.49 -1.96 -35.66
CA SER A 106 30.84 -1.38 -35.63
C SER A 106 31.93 -2.39 -35.27
N ASP A 107 31.57 -3.46 -34.55
CA ASP A 107 32.48 -4.48 -34.05
C ASP A 107 32.47 -5.73 -34.98
N SER A 108 31.93 -5.55 -36.19
CA SER A 108 31.74 -6.59 -37.21
C SER A 108 30.95 -7.81 -36.73
N GLN A 109 30.04 -7.62 -35.76
CA GLN A 109 29.11 -8.65 -35.33
C GLN A 109 27.79 -8.58 -36.11
N TRP A 110 27.17 -9.74 -36.33
CA TRP A 110 25.92 -9.85 -37.05
C TRP A 110 24.72 -9.57 -36.16
N ILE A 111 24.08 -8.42 -36.33
CA ILE A 111 22.78 -8.11 -35.73
C ILE A 111 21.69 -8.65 -36.65
N THR A 112 20.79 -9.48 -36.12
CA THR A 112 19.58 -9.93 -36.83
C THR A 112 18.44 -8.96 -36.55
N LEU A 113 17.91 -8.36 -37.61
CA LEU A 113 16.89 -7.31 -37.57
C LEU A 113 15.47 -7.91 -37.62
N GLN A 114 15.28 -8.91 -38.48
CA GLN A 114 13.99 -9.58 -38.66
C GLN A 114 14.23 -11.03 -39.08
N THR A 115 13.38 -11.95 -38.64
CA THR A 115 13.34 -13.35 -39.07
C THR A 115 11.93 -13.75 -39.49
N THR A 116 11.83 -14.66 -40.46
CA THR A 116 10.56 -15.28 -40.85
C THR A 116 10.83 -16.67 -41.42
N THR A 117 9.92 -17.62 -41.17
CA THR A 117 9.98 -18.95 -41.79
C THR A 117 8.88 -19.04 -42.82
N GLN A 118 9.21 -19.57 -44.00
CA GLN A 118 8.29 -19.67 -45.15
C GLN A 118 8.34 -21.09 -45.70
N THR A 119 7.17 -21.65 -46.00
CA THR A 119 7.04 -23.00 -46.58
C THR A 119 7.45 -23.00 -48.04
N VAL A 120 8.21 -24.02 -48.45
CA VAL A 120 8.67 -24.21 -49.81
C VAL A 120 7.53 -24.73 -50.68
N SER A 121 7.21 -24.01 -51.75
CA SER A 121 6.20 -24.38 -52.74
C SER A 121 6.85 -24.52 -54.11
N ALA A 122 6.63 -25.66 -54.79
CA ALA A 122 7.25 -25.99 -56.08
C ALA A 122 8.79 -25.83 -56.11
N GLY A 123 9.47 -26.08 -54.99
CA GLY A 123 10.93 -25.95 -54.85
C GLY A 123 11.44 -24.53 -54.60
N VAL A 124 10.55 -23.57 -54.32
CA VAL A 124 10.87 -22.15 -54.07
C VAL A 124 10.25 -21.69 -52.75
N ALA A 125 10.98 -20.89 -51.98
CA ALA A 125 10.43 -20.10 -50.87
C ALA A 125 10.76 -18.62 -51.08
N SER A 126 9.88 -17.73 -50.60
CA SER A 126 10.09 -16.29 -50.68
C SER A 126 9.62 -15.56 -49.42
N ALA A 127 10.34 -14.51 -49.05
CA ALA A 127 10.05 -13.65 -47.90
C ALA A 127 10.16 -12.18 -48.32
N VAL A 128 9.33 -11.31 -47.73
CA VAL A 128 9.37 -9.86 -47.94
C VAL A 128 9.99 -9.19 -46.72
N PHE A 129 10.98 -8.32 -46.95
CA PHE A 129 11.64 -7.54 -45.91
C PHE A 129 11.55 -6.04 -46.20
N PRO A 130 11.09 -5.20 -45.25
CA PRO A 130 11.15 -3.75 -45.38
C PRO A 130 12.59 -3.28 -45.16
N THR A 131 13.12 -2.48 -46.07
CA THR A 131 14.46 -1.88 -45.96
C THR A 131 14.44 -0.44 -45.40
N TRP A 132 13.27 0.06 -45.02
CA TRP A 132 13.08 1.40 -44.45
C TRP A 132 13.94 1.64 -43.21
N GLY A 133 14.56 2.82 -43.12
CA GLY A 133 15.49 3.17 -42.04
C GLY A 133 16.92 2.67 -42.22
N PHE A 134 17.20 1.88 -43.26
CA PHE A 134 18.54 1.37 -43.56
C PHE A 134 19.14 1.97 -44.84
N HIS A 135 20.46 2.13 -44.83
CA HIS A 135 21.28 2.60 -45.94
C HIS A 135 22.58 1.76 -45.99
N GLY A 136 23.09 1.51 -47.20
CA GLY A 136 24.32 0.73 -47.40
C GLY A 136 24.07 -0.77 -47.35
N THR A 137 25.07 -1.56 -46.97
CA THR A 137 25.03 -3.03 -47.13
C THR A 137 24.03 -3.70 -46.17
N LEU A 138 22.96 -4.27 -46.71
CA LEU A 138 22.09 -5.22 -46.03
C LEU A 138 22.47 -6.66 -46.41
N ASN A 139 22.25 -7.60 -45.49
CA ASN A 139 22.53 -9.01 -45.73
C ASN A 139 21.30 -9.86 -45.40
N PHE A 140 20.90 -10.70 -46.34
CA PHE A 140 19.89 -11.73 -46.12
C PHE A 140 20.55 -13.07 -45.87
N LEU A 141 20.01 -13.82 -44.91
CA LEU A 141 20.34 -15.21 -44.66
C LEU A 141 19.15 -16.10 -45.04
N ALA A 142 19.42 -17.30 -45.55
CA ALA A 142 18.42 -18.35 -45.72
C ALA A 142 18.97 -19.69 -45.23
N GLN A 143 18.17 -20.44 -44.48
CA GLN A 143 18.50 -21.78 -43.97
C GLN A 143 17.34 -22.74 -44.18
N ASP A 144 17.62 -23.93 -44.69
CA ASP A 144 16.66 -25.04 -44.73
C ASP A 144 16.19 -25.40 -43.31
N VAL A 145 14.91 -25.72 -43.15
CA VAL A 145 14.33 -26.17 -41.88
C VAL A 145 13.56 -27.48 -42.09
N VAL A 146 13.93 -28.51 -41.33
CA VAL A 146 13.23 -29.81 -41.29
C VAL A 146 12.93 -30.15 -39.83
N VAL A 147 11.65 -30.10 -39.45
CA VAL A 147 11.18 -30.44 -38.08
C VAL A 147 11.99 -29.70 -36.99
N GLY A 148 12.22 -28.40 -37.19
CA GLY A 148 12.98 -27.55 -36.26
C GLY A 148 14.51 -27.73 -36.29
N THR A 149 15.04 -28.63 -37.13
CA THR A 149 16.49 -28.74 -37.40
C THR A 149 16.88 -27.82 -38.54
N TYR A 150 17.96 -27.06 -38.38
CA TYR A 150 18.43 -26.07 -39.34
C TYR A 150 19.58 -26.59 -40.20
N GLY A 151 19.52 -26.31 -41.50
CA GLY A 151 20.58 -26.62 -42.46
C GLY A 151 21.68 -25.54 -42.50
N SER A 152 22.62 -25.74 -43.42
CA SER A 152 23.67 -24.76 -43.74
C SER A 152 23.07 -23.46 -44.25
N ALA A 153 23.68 -22.34 -43.85
CA ALA A 153 23.18 -21.02 -44.21
C ALA A 153 23.74 -20.51 -45.53
N ALA A 154 22.85 -20.05 -46.39
CA ALA A 154 23.18 -19.19 -47.51
C ALA A 154 23.16 -17.73 -47.06
N SER A 155 24.02 -16.89 -47.65
CA SER A 155 24.01 -15.43 -47.44
C SER A 155 23.98 -14.66 -48.76
N LEU A 156 23.26 -13.53 -48.78
CA LEU A 156 23.16 -12.62 -49.92
C LEU A 156 23.33 -11.17 -49.44
N SER A 157 24.34 -10.47 -49.94
CA SER A 157 24.54 -9.04 -49.68
C SER A 157 23.89 -8.19 -50.77
N VAL A 158 23.23 -7.10 -50.39
CA VAL A 158 22.59 -6.10 -51.27
C VAL A 158 22.89 -4.69 -50.75
N GLU A 159 22.70 -3.66 -51.58
CA GLU A 159 22.82 -2.26 -51.14
C GLU A 159 21.44 -1.62 -50.95
N ALA A 160 21.07 -1.27 -49.72
CA ALA A 160 19.88 -0.49 -49.44
C ALA A 160 20.11 0.99 -49.79
N ARG A 161 19.23 1.54 -50.63
CA ARG A 161 19.22 2.95 -51.05
C ARG A 161 17.78 3.46 -51.10
N ASN A 162 17.21 3.74 -49.93
CA ASN A 162 15.88 4.31 -49.85
C ASN A 162 15.90 5.80 -50.26
N PRO A 163 14.86 6.31 -50.92
CA PRO A 163 14.70 7.76 -51.12
C PRO A 163 14.57 8.48 -49.78
N ALA A 164 15.30 9.58 -49.62
CA ALA A 164 15.13 10.48 -48.48
C ALA A 164 13.66 10.95 -48.37
N PRO A 165 13.12 11.14 -47.15
CA PRO A 165 11.80 11.75 -46.99
C PRO A 165 11.83 13.20 -47.50
N VAL A 166 10.67 13.71 -47.95
CA VAL A 166 10.56 15.12 -48.37
C VAL A 166 9.76 15.89 -47.32
N LEU A 167 10.38 16.89 -46.70
CA LEU A 167 9.72 17.78 -45.75
C LEU A 167 8.83 18.76 -46.53
N ILE A 168 7.51 18.64 -46.36
CA ILE A 168 6.48 19.51 -46.95
C ILE A 168 6.26 20.74 -46.06
N ARG A 169 6.17 20.53 -44.74
CA ARG A 169 6.02 21.59 -43.73
C ARG A 169 6.99 21.39 -42.57
N PRO A 170 7.49 22.46 -41.95
CA PRO A 170 7.29 23.87 -42.31
C PRO A 170 8.02 24.26 -43.60
N ILE A 171 7.63 25.37 -44.22
CA ILE A 171 8.31 25.93 -45.39
C ILE A 171 9.45 26.86 -44.92
N SER A 172 10.59 26.80 -45.60
CA SER A 172 11.74 27.67 -45.31
C SER A 172 11.33 29.15 -45.39
N GLY A 173 11.56 29.91 -44.31
CA GLY A 173 11.14 31.30 -44.14
C GLY A 173 9.89 31.49 -43.26
N GLU A 174 9.12 30.44 -42.93
CA GLU A 174 7.95 30.56 -42.06
C GLU A 174 8.33 31.06 -40.64
N VAL A 175 7.46 31.90 -40.07
CA VAL A 175 7.64 32.51 -38.73
C VAL A 175 6.57 31.99 -37.79
N PHE A 176 6.98 31.26 -36.75
CA PHE A 176 6.07 30.66 -35.78
C PHE A 176 6.06 31.47 -34.48
N THR A 177 4.92 32.12 -34.23
CA THR A 177 4.71 32.93 -33.02
C THR A 177 3.85 32.25 -31.96
N GLY A 178 3.32 31.05 -32.26
CA GLY A 178 2.52 30.24 -31.34
C GLY A 178 3.35 29.28 -30.48
N SER A 179 2.68 28.48 -29.66
CA SER A 179 3.27 27.45 -28.80
C SER A 179 3.69 26.16 -29.52
N SER A 180 3.29 26.00 -30.78
CA SER A 180 3.61 24.85 -31.62
C SER A 180 3.52 25.20 -33.10
N PHE A 181 4.04 24.32 -33.96
CA PHE A 181 3.81 24.29 -35.40
C PHE A 181 3.59 22.85 -35.87
N GLU A 182 3.11 22.68 -37.10
CA GLU A 182 2.95 21.38 -37.73
C GLU A 182 4.13 21.09 -38.65
N ALA A 183 4.73 19.90 -38.49
CA ALA A 183 5.72 19.35 -39.40
C ALA A 183 5.08 18.21 -40.19
N GLU A 184 5.27 18.22 -41.50
CA GLU A 184 4.68 17.26 -42.45
C GLU A 184 5.77 16.80 -43.41
N ALA A 185 5.82 15.49 -43.68
CA ALA A 185 6.74 14.92 -44.65
C ALA A 185 6.10 13.80 -45.48
N THR A 186 6.71 13.49 -46.63
CA THR A 186 6.48 12.23 -47.34
C THR A 186 7.61 11.24 -47.02
N ALA A 187 7.29 9.95 -47.08
CA ALA A 187 8.26 8.86 -47.12
C ALA A 187 7.65 7.69 -47.92
N GLY A 188 8.50 6.80 -48.47
CA GLY A 188 8.02 5.63 -49.21
C GLY A 188 7.36 4.55 -48.33
N GLY A 189 7.60 4.61 -47.02
CA GLY A 189 7.10 3.67 -46.01
C GLY A 189 7.92 3.77 -44.73
N GLY A 190 7.71 2.83 -43.80
CA GLY A 190 8.35 2.88 -42.47
C GLY A 190 7.88 4.07 -41.63
N GLY A 191 8.67 4.45 -40.63
CA GLY A 191 8.43 5.63 -39.81
C GLY A 191 9.15 6.87 -40.34
N VAL A 192 8.70 8.06 -39.90
CA VAL A 192 9.40 9.33 -40.10
C VAL A 192 9.68 9.97 -38.75
N ARG A 193 10.94 10.36 -38.55
CA ARG A 193 11.43 11.09 -37.38
C ARG A 193 11.70 12.54 -37.75
N PHE A 194 11.08 13.47 -37.04
CA PHE A 194 11.28 14.91 -37.19
C PHE A 194 12.35 15.43 -36.23
N LEU A 195 13.10 16.41 -36.71
CA LEU A 195 14.26 17.02 -36.06
C LEU A 195 14.13 18.55 -36.07
N VAL A 196 14.54 19.20 -34.98
CA VAL A 196 14.79 20.66 -34.94
C VAL A 196 16.21 20.90 -34.43
N ASP A 197 17.00 21.67 -35.17
CA ASP A 197 18.44 21.88 -34.94
C ASP A 197 19.24 20.56 -34.79
N GLY A 198 18.78 19.50 -35.46
CA GLY A 198 19.32 18.14 -35.36
C GLY A 198 18.86 17.34 -34.12
N ALA A 199 18.14 17.96 -33.18
CA ALA A 199 17.56 17.28 -32.02
C ALA A 199 16.20 16.66 -32.35
N PHE A 200 15.93 15.48 -31.79
CA PHE A 200 14.66 14.77 -31.92
C PHE A 200 13.47 15.58 -31.35
N VAL A 201 12.38 15.69 -32.12
CA VAL A 201 11.15 16.39 -31.69
C VAL A 201 9.84 15.61 -31.89
N GLY A 202 9.83 14.53 -32.67
CA GLY A 202 8.62 13.72 -32.86
C GLY A 202 8.80 12.58 -33.87
N ASP A 203 8.09 11.48 -33.66
CA ASP A 203 8.12 10.27 -34.49
C ASP A 203 6.68 9.98 -34.97
N VAL A 204 6.52 9.62 -36.25
CA VAL A 204 5.22 9.23 -36.84
C VAL A 204 5.40 7.93 -37.65
N SER A 205 4.74 6.85 -37.23
CA SER A 205 5.06 5.49 -37.71
C SER A 205 4.42 5.10 -39.04
N ASN A 206 3.45 5.88 -39.52
CA ASN A 206 2.66 5.58 -40.72
C ASN A 206 2.20 6.90 -41.38
N ALA A 207 1.94 6.86 -42.67
CA ALA A 207 1.33 7.99 -43.38
C ALA A 207 -0.11 8.26 -42.90
N PRO A 208 -0.59 9.52 -42.87
CA PRO A 208 0.15 10.74 -43.19
C PRO A 208 1.17 11.12 -42.09
N TYR A 209 2.41 11.41 -42.47
CA TYR A 209 3.49 11.71 -41.53
C TYR A 209 3.41 13.16 -41.05
N VAL A 210 2.53 13.41 -40.08
CA VAL A 210 2.23 14.75 -39.53
C VAL A 210 2.48 14.76 -38.03
N ALA A 211 3.31 15.71 -37.56
CA ALA A 211 3.66 15.87 -36.15
C ALA A 211 3.41 17.32 -35.67
N THR A 212 2.83 17.48 -34.49
CA THR A 212 2.74 18.79 -33.81
C THR A 212 4.00 19.02 -32.99
N ILE A 213 4.86 19.93 -33.44
CA ILE A 213 6.13 20.26 -32.79
C ILE A 213 5.94 21.42 -31.81
N SER A 214 6.32 21.22 -30.55
CA SER A 214 6.29 22.26 -29.52
C SER A 214 7.37 23.31 -29.77
N THR A 215 7.02 24.60 -29.72
CA THR A 215 8.01 25.68 -29.70
C THR A 215 8.49 26.02 -28.29
N ALA A 216 7.99 25.37 -27.24
CA ALA A 216 8.19 25.78 -25.84
C ALA A 216 9.67 25.91 -25.47
N ASP A 217 10.47 24.90 -25.81
CA ASP A 217 11.90 24.82 -25.47
C ASP A 217 12.83 25.42 -26.53
N LEU A 218 12.29 25.75 -27.71
CA LEU A 218 13.03 26.45 -28.77
C LEU A 218 13.33 27.90 -28.36
N SER A 219 14.53 28.37 -28.64
CA SER A 219 14.95 29.75 -28.33
C SER A 219 14.24 30.77 -29.23
N PHE A 220 14.51 32.07 -29.02
CA PHE A 220 14.07 33.09 -29.97
C PHE A 220 15.14 33.20 -31.07
N GLY A 221 14.77 32.91 -32.32
CA GLY A 221 15.73 33.00 -33.43
C GLY A 221 15.36 32.14 -34.63
N SER A 222 16.36 31.86 -35.46
CA SER A 222 16.26 30.91 -36.56
C SER A 222 16.50 29.48 -36.04
N HIS A 223 15.75 28.52 -36.58
CA HIS A 223 15.91 27.10 -36.33
C HIS A 223 15.89 26.32 -37.65
N SER A 224 16.58 25.20 -37.73
CA SER A 224 16.48 24.27 -38.87
C SER A 224 15.53 23.13 -38.55
N VAL A 225 14.63 22.79 -39.47
CA VAL A 225 13.72 21.64 -39.37
C VAL A 225 14.03 20.65 -40.48
N SER A 226 14.11 19.38 -40.15
CA SER A 226 14.29 18.28 -41.09
C SER A 226 13.59 17.01 -40.61
N ALA A 227 13.57 15.99 -41.46
CA ALA A 227 13.03 14.68 -41.18
C ALA A 227 13.98 13.59 -41.70
N VAL A 228 13.95 12.41 -41.07
CA VAL A 228 14.69 11.22 -41.48
C VAL A 228 13.76 10.01 -41.51
N GLN A 229 13.94 9.11 -42.48
CA GLN A 229 13.16 7.87 -42.56
C GLN A 229 13.73 6.83 -41.59
N CYS A 230 12.85 6.11 -40.91
CA CYS A 230 13.18 5.06 -39.97
C CYS A 230 12.42 3.77 -40.30
N ASP A 231 12.80 2.67 -39.64
CA ASP A 231 11.94 1.49 -39.54
C ASP A 231 10.68 1.83 -38.72
N SER A 232 9.66 0.97 -38.74
CA SER A 232 8.40 1.21 -38.03
C SER A 232 8.53 1.20 -36.49
N SER A 233 9.62 0.66 -35.94
CA SER A 233 9.93 0.66 -34.51
C SER A 233 10.90 1.79 -34.10
N PHE A 234 11.38 2.59 -35.04
CA PHE A 234 12.36 3.68 -34.85
C PHE A 234 13.68 3.26 -34.18
N TYR A 235 14.06 1.99 -34.32
CA TYR A 235 15.35 1.46 -33.88
C TYR A 235 16.46 1.81 -34.86
N SER A 236 16.16 1.86 -36.16
CA SER A 236 17.09 2.28 -37.22
C SER A 236 16.50 3.43 -38.03
N CYS A 237 17.34 4.42 -38.32
CA CYS A 237 16.99 5.58 -39.14
C CYS A 237 18.13 5.88 -40.11
N ASP A 238 17.77 6.28 -41.33
CA ASP A 238 18.72 6.55 -42.40
C ASP A 238 19.32 7.96 -42.26
N TRP A 239 20.21 8.12 -41.28
CA TRP A 239 20.91 9.37 -41.01
C TRP A 239 21.82 9.85 -42.17
N ALA A 240 22.05 9.02 -43.19
CA ALA A 240 22.76 9.42 -44.40
C ALA A 240 21.83 10.15 -45.40
N ASN A 241 20.54 9.81 -45.43
CA ASN A 241 19.55 10.37 -46.36
C ASN A 241 18.46 11.18 -45.63
N VAL A 242 18.88 12.27 -44.99
CA VAL A 242 17.99 13.27 -44.36
C VAL A 242 17.25 14.09 -45.43
N SER A 243 16.02 14.52 -45.11
CA SER A 243 15.20 15.38 -45.98
C SER A 243 15.84 16.74 -46.32
N ASN A 244 15.20 17.46 -47.25
CA ASN A 244 15.37 18.91 -47.36
C ASN A 244 15.16 19.61 -46.01
N VAL A 245 15.94 20.66 -45.75
CA VAL A 245 15.92 21.44 -44.52
C VAL A 245 15.08 22.71 -44.70
N ALA A 246 14.14 22.95 -43.81
CA ALA A 246 13.41 24.22 -43.72
C ALA A 246 14.02 25.11 -42.64
N ASN A 247 14.45 26.33 -43.00
CA ASN A 247 14.94 27.30 -42.03
C ASN A 247 13.78 28.18 -41.57
N ILE A 248 13.31 28.01 -40.34
CA ILE A 248 12.17 28.73 -39.77
C ILE A 248 12.64 29.80 -38.78
N ARG A 249 11.73 30.69 -38.36
CA ARG A 249 11.96 31.56 -37.20
C ARG A 249 10.96 31.30 -36.09
N VAL A 250 11.44 30.98 -34.90
CA VAL A 250 10.61 30.90 -33.69
C VAL A 250 10.60 32.26 -33.02
N GLY A 251 9.42 32.87 -33.04
CA GLY A 251 9.10 34.15 -32.42
C GLY A 251 8.08 33.98 -31.31
N SER A 252 8.34 33.13 -30.30
CA SER A 252 7.49 32.98 -29.12
C SER A 252 8.12 33.62 -27.87
N LEU A 253 7.29 34.20 -27.02
CA LEU A 253 7.68 34.69 -25.68
C LEU A 253 7.65 33.53 -24.68
N LYS A 254 8.49 33.61 -23.65
CA LYS A 254 8.62 32.58 -22.61
C LYS A 254 8.18 33.07 -21.23
N PRO A 255 6.91 33.49 -21.02
CA PRO A 255 6.42 33.75 -19.67
C PRO A 255 6.39 32.43 -18.88
N ARG A 256 6.62 32.47 -17.56
CA ARG A 256 6.57 31.27 -16.71
C ARG A 256 5.97 31.56 -15.34
N ILE A 257 4.95 30.80 -14.93
CA ILE A 257 4.37 30.91 -13.58
C ILE A 257 5.23 30.12 -12.57
N ARG A 258 6.20 30.80 -11.96
CA ARG A 258 7.16 30.25 -10.98
C ARG A 258 6.47 29.67 -9.74
N ALA A 259 5.43 30.33 -9.23
CA ALA A 259 4.67 29.86 -8.06
C ALA A 259 3.23 30.40 -8.06
N ILE A 260 2.33 29.65 -7.43
CA ILE A 260 1.09 30.20 -6.87
C ILE A 260 1.12 29.85 -5.39
N SER A 261 0.99 30.85 -4.51
CA SER A 261 1.12 30.67 -3.06
C SER A 261 0.01 31.38 -2.28
N PRO A 262 -0.73 30.69 -1.40
CA PRO A 262 -0.74 29.22 -1.28
C PRO A 262 -1.35 28.57 -2.53
N GLY A 263 -1.02 27.29 -2.81
CA GLY A 263 -1.53 26.56 -3.98
C GLY A 263 -2.98 26.07 -3.82
N VAL A 264 -3.44 25.96 -2.57
CA VAL A 264 -4.83 25.76 -2.16
C VAL A 264 -5.18 26.89 -1.21
N PHE A 265 -6.33 27.56 -1.38
CA PHE A 265 -6.67 28.75 -0.61
C PHE A 265 -8.17 28.88 -0.34
N SER A 266 -8.52 29.59 0.73
CA SER A 266 -9.88 29.68 1.29
C SER A 266 -10.38 31.14 1.24
N PRO A 267 -10.99 31.61 0.13
CA PRO A 267 -11.48 32.99 -0.04
C PRO A 267 -12.78 33.26 0.75
N ASN A 268 -12.72 33.11 2.08
CA ASN A 268 -13.84 33.22 3.02
C ASN A 268 -13.83 34.53 3.83
N ASN A 269 -12.77 35.33 3.70
CA ASN A 269 -12.51 36.59 4.40
C ASN A 269 -12.29 36.43 5.92
N ASP A 270 -11.64 35.34 6.35
CA ASP A 270 -11.27 35.07 7.75
C ASP A 270 -9.86 35.54 8.15
N GLY A 271 -9.07 36.05 7.20
CA GLY A 271 -7.68 36.48 7.36
C GLY A 271 -6.65 35.39 7.08
N THR A 272 -7.08 34.13 6.91
CA THR A 272 -6.21 33.00 6.55
C THR A 272 -6.39 32.63 5.09
N SER A 273 -5.32 32.74 4.29
CA SER A 273 -5.30 32.24 2.90
C SER A 273 -6.44 32.76 2.01
N ASP A 274 -6.94 33.97 2.25
CA ASP A 274 -8.03 34.57 1.46
C ASP A 274 -7.67 34.84 0.00
N VAL A 275 -6.37 34.89 -0.30
CA VAL A 275 -5.84 35.22 -1.61
C VAL A 275 -4.69 34.30 -2.00
N ALA A 276 -4.60 33.99 -3.29
CA ALA A 276 -3.46 33.32 -3.90
C ALA A 276 -2.60 34.34 -4.66
N ARG A 277 -1.30 34.44 -4.32
CA ARG A 277 -0.32 35.23 -5.06
C ARG A 277 0.30 34.39 -6.17
N VAL A 278 0.06 34.80 -7.41
CA VAL A 278 0.67 34.26 -8.62
C VAL A 278 1.98 35.00 -8.86
N VAL A 279 3.11 34.29 -8.80
CA VAL A 279 4.45 34.81 -9.09
C VAL A 279 4.90 34.26 -10.43
N PHE A 280 5.23 35.14 -11.36
CA PHE A 280 5.64 34.78 -12.72
C PHE A 280 6.93 35.50 -13.13
N VAL A 281 7.61 34.95 -14.12
CA VAL A 281 8.85 35.50 -14.70
C VAL A 281 8.59 35.82 -16.17
N LEU A 282 9.11 36.95 -16.61
CA LEU A 282 9.05 37.43 -17.99
C LEU A 282 10.48 37.47 -18.55
N ASP A 283 10.69 36.86 -19.71
CA ASP A 283 11.95 36.84 -20.47
C ASP A 283 12.33 38.22 -21.03
N ARG A 284 11.34 39.03 -21.41
CA ARG A 284 11.52 40.41 -21.90
C ARG A 284 10.33 41.31 -21.60
N THR A 285 10.43 42.59 -21.97
CA THR A 285 9.31 43.53 -21.90
C THR A 285 8.16 43.07 -22.80
N GLN A 286 6.98 42.89 -22.22
CA GLN A 286 5.80 42.34 -22.91
C GLN A 286 4.49 42.80 -22.26
N LYS A 287 3.42 42.91 -23.07
CA LYS A 287 2.05 43.18 -22.61
C LYS A 287 1.44 41.89 -22.07
N VAL A 288 0.98 41.91 -20.82
CA VAL A 288 0.50 40.72 -20.08
C VAL A 288 -1.01 40.81 -19.78
N VAL A 289 -1.71 39.70 -19.95
CA VAL A 289 -3.13 39.51 -19.63
C VAL A 289 -3.32 38.19 -18.90
N VAL A 290 -3.97 38.22 -17.73
CA VAL A 290 -4.23 37.04 -16.90
C VAL A 290 -5.72 36.66 -16.93
N ARG A 291 -6.01 35.37 -17.06
CA ARG A 291 -7.32 34.75 -16.88
C ARG A 291 -7.23 33.68 -15.79
N VAL A 292 -8.34 33.43 -15.11
CA VAL A 292 -8.54 32.23 -14.31
C VAL A 292 -9.65 31.43 -14.97
N LYS A 293 -9.37 30.18 -15.32
CA LYS A 293 -10.31 29.25 -15.93
C LYS A 293 -10.74 28.18 -14.93
N ASP A 294 -11.98 27.72 -15.02
CA ASP A 294 -12.47 26.54 -14.32
C ASP A 294 -11.95 25.24 -14.97
N GLN A 295 -12.36 24.08 -14.43
CA GLN A 295 -12.00 22.76 -14.96
C GLN A 295 -12.58 22.44 -16.35
N TYR A 296 -13.52 23.23 -16.85
CA TYR A 296 -14.13 23.12 -18.18
C TYR A 296 -13.52 24.10 -19.20
N GLY A 297 -12.56 24.93 -18.77
CA GLY A 297 -11.91 25.95 -19.59
C GLY A 297 -12.62 27.30 -19.63
N ASN A 298 -13.75 27.47 -18.93
CA ASN A 298 -14.49 28.73 -18.91
C ASN A 298 -13.74 29.77 -18.08
N THR A 299 -13.61 31.00 -18.58
CA THR A 299 -12.96 32.09 -17.83
C THR A 299 -13.88 32.60 -16.72
N VAL A 300 -13.57 32.27 -15.46
CA VAL A 300 -14.31 32.77 -14.29
C VAL A 300 -13.84 34.15 -13.82
N ARG A 301 -12.56 34.48 -14.06
CA ARG A 301 -11.98 35.79 -13.73
C ARG A 301 -11.05 36.28 -14.83
N GLY A 302 -11.14 37.56 -15.19
CA GLY A 302 -10.40 38.18 -16.28
C GLY A 302 -11.18 38.15 -17.61
N PRO A 303 -10.57 38.61 -18.73
CA PRO A 303 -9.16 39.02 -18.87
C PRO A 303 -8.79 40.22 -17.98
N SER A 304 -7.79 40.02 -17.12
CA SER A 304 -7.18 41.08 -16.31
C SER A 304 -5.96 41.60 -17.05
N ASN A 305 -6.07 42.78 -17.67
CA ASN A 305 -4.95 43.43 -18.36
C ASN A 305 -3.96 43.98 -17.32
N LEU A 306 -2.71 43.50 -17.33
CA LEU A 306 -1.64 43.97 -16.43
C LEU A 306 -0.73 45.03 -17.09
N GLY A 307 -1.06 45.45 -18.31
CA GLY A 307 -0.27 46.41 -19.08
C GLY A 307 1.03 45.82 -19.63
N THR A 308 1.95 46.70 -20.03
CA THR A 308 3.30 46.33 -20.47
C THR A 308 4.21 46.22 -19.26
N LEU A 309 4.72 45.02 -19.01
CA LEU A 309 5.61 44.72 -17.89
C LEU A 309 7.01 44.42 -18.44
N GLY A 310 8.04 45.00 -17.82
CA GLY A 310 9.43 44.69 -18.12
C GLY A 310 9.82 43.25 -17.74
N ALA A 311 10.98 42.80 -18.21
CA ALA A 311 11.57 41.50 -17.87
C ALA A 311 11.67 41.25 -16.34
N GLY A 312 11.93 40.01 -15.96
CA GLY A 312 12.18 39.59 -14.57
C GLY A 312 10.92 39.13 -13.82
N VAL A 313 11.01 39.10 -12.49
CA VAL A 313 9.95 38.59 -11.60
C VAL A 313 8.83 39.62 -11.46
N ARG A 314 7.59 39.15 -11.63
CA ARG A 314 6.34 39.92 -11.49
C ARG A 314 5.35 39.12 -10.64
N SER A 315 4.29 39.77 -10.17
CA SER A 315 3.21 39.05 -9.47
C SER A 315 1.83 39.67 -9.70
N TRP A 316 0.81 38.83 -9.55
CA TRP A 316 -0.60 39.18 -9.55
C TRP A 316 -1.29 38.43 -8.39
N VAL A 317 -2.41 38.96 -7.89
CA VAL A 317 -3.12 38.37 -6.74
C VAL A 317 -4.55 38.07 -7.13
N TRP A 318 -4.99 36.83 -6.88
CA TRP A 318 -6.38 36.43 -7.01
C TRP A 318 -7.02 36.22 -5.64
N ASN A 319 -8.21 36.78 -5.45
CA ASN A 319 -8.98 36.72 -4.21
C ASN A 319 -10.17 35.76 -4.29
N GLY A 320 -10.09 34.73 -5.16
CA GLY A 320 -11.16 33.75 -5.34
C GLY A 320 -12.46 34.31 -5.93
N LYS A 321 -12.51 35.59 -6.32
CA LYS A 321 -13.71 36.20 -6.91
C LYS A 321 -13.73 36.09 -8.43
N SER A 322 -14.91 35.83 -8.97
CA SER A 322 -15.23 35.88 -10.39
C SER A 322 -15.31 37.33 -10.92
N ASN A 323 -15.58 37.50 -12.21
CA ASN A 323 -15.91 38.80 -12.80
C ASN A 323 -17.18 39.44 -12.22
N THR A 324 -18.13 38.64 -11.72
CA THR A 324 -19.35 39.13 -11.05
C THR A 324 -19.15 39.39 -9.54
N VAL A 325 -17.90 39.44 -9.08
CA VAL A 325 -17.49 39.72 -7.69
C VAL A 325 -17.93 38.64 -6.67
N ARG A 326 -18.63 37.59 -7.12
CA ARG A 326 -18.97 36.41 -6.32
C ARG A 326 -17.72 35.55 -6.07
N THR A 327 -17.59 34.98 -4.89
CA THR A 327 -16.60 33.91 -4.63
C THR A 327 -16.93 32.71 -5.51
N VAL A 328 -15.92 32.13 -6.16
CA VAL A 328 -16.10 30.93 -6.99
C VAL A 328 -16.25 29.67 -6.12
N SER A 329 -16.91 28.65 -6.64
CA SER A 329 -17.12 27.38 -5.94
C SER A 329 -15.79 26.66 -5.62
N ASN A 330 -15.80 25.81 -4.59
CA ASN A 330 -14.66 24.93 -4.30
C ASN A 330 -14.34 24.05 -5.52
N GLY A 331 -13.06 23.92 -5.87
CA GLY A 331 -12.64 23.20 -7.07
C GLY A 331 -11.22 23.51 -7.54
N ARG A 332 -10.85 22.90 -8.68
CA ARG A 332 -9.60 23.19 -9.40
C ARG A 332 -9.82 24.28 -10.42
N TYR A 333 -8.86 25.21 -10.50
CA TYR A 333 -8.82 26.30 -11.45
C TYR A 333 -7.43 26.37 -12.07
N SER A 334 -7.32 26.92 -13.28
CA SER A 334 -6.02 27.24 -13.89
C SER A 334 -5.85 28.75 -14.03
N VAL A 335 -4.71 29.27 -13.60
CA VAL A 335 -4.30 30.65 -13.91
C VAL A 335 -3.56 30.61 -15.23
N GLU A 336 -4.14 31.23 -16.26
CA GLU A 336 -3.58 31.38 -17.59
C GLU A 336 -3.02 32.80 -17.75
N LEU A 337 -1.71 32.89 -17.95
CA LEU A 337 -1.03 34.10 -18.37
C LEU A 337 -0.88 34.04 -19.89
N SER A 338 -1.40 35.06 -20.58
CA SER A 338 -1.18 35.31 -22.01
C SER A 338 -0.38 36.60 -22.19
N SER A 339 0.59 36.59 -23.09
CA SER A 339 1.56 37.67 -23.27
C SER A 339 1.79 38.01 -24.73
N SER A 340 2.24 39.23 -25.01
CA SER A 340 2.64 39.64 -26.37
C SER A 340 3.63 40.79 -26.40
N ALA A 341 4.46 40.83 -27.42
CA ALA A 341 5.38 41.93 -27.73
C ALA A 341 5.43 42.14 -29.25
N THR A 342 5.99 43.27 -29.69
CA THR A 342 6.28 43.50 -31.11
C THR A 342 7.79 43.69 -31.25
N ILE A 343 8.43 42.88 -32.08
CA ILE A 343 9.88 42.92 -32.35
C ILE A 343 10.06 43.05 -33.86
N ASN A 344 10.76 44.09 -34.31
CA ASN A 344 11.01 44.38 -35.72
C ASN A 344 9.72 44.33 -36.57
N GLY A 345 8.63 44.92 -36.07
CA GLY A 345 7.30 44.92 -36.69
C GLY A 345 6.48 43.64 -36.49
N VAL A 346 7.08 42.51 -36.12
CA VAL A 346 6.40 41.22 -35.93
C VAL A 346 5.81 41.11 -34.53
N ARG A 347 4.51 40.82 -34.43
CA ARG A 347 3.82 40.55 -33.16
C ARG A 347 4.08 39.11 -32.72
N ILE A 348 4.77 38.96 -31.59
CA ILE A 348 5.07 37.67 -30.95
C ILE A 348 4.17 37.44 -29.73
N THR A 349 3.87 36.19 -29.40
CA THR A 349 3.03 35.83 -28.24
C THR A 349 3.66 34.70 -27.41
N GLY A 350 3.17 34.53 -26.18
CA GLY A 350 3.57 33.44 -25.30
C GLY A 350 2.52 33.21 -24.21
N SER A 351 2.45 31.99 -23.71
CA SER A 351 1.47 31.61 -22.68
C SER A 351 2.12 30.79 -21.57
N ALA A 352 1.52 30.84 -20.38
CA ALA A 352 1.86 29.97 -19.26
C ALA A 352 0.60 29.65 -18.47
N THR A 353 0.45 28.40 -18.02
CA THR A 353 -0.67 27.97 -17.20
C THR A 353 -0.19 27.28 -15.93
N ARG A 354 -0.97 27.39 -14.84
CA ARG A 354 -0.71 26.64 -13.59
C ARG A 354 -1.98 26.47 -12.77
N GLU A 355 -2.16 25.29 -12.18
CA GLU A 355 -3.29 25.00 -11.30
C GLU A 355 -3.21 25.77 -9.98
N VAL A 356 -4.37 26.19 -9.49
CA VAL A 356 -4.66 26.67 -8.14
C VAL A 356 -5.99 26.08 -7.69
N ARG A 357 -6.14 25.79 -6.39
CA ARG A 357 -7.39 25.25 -5.83
C ARG A 357 -8.06 26.23 -4.88
N VAL A 358 -9.37 26.35 -5.00
CA VAL A 358 -10.24 27.05 -4.05
C VAL A 358 -10.89 26.00 -3.16
N ASP A 359 -10.77 26.17 -1.85
CA ASP A 359 -11.46 25.32 -0.87
C ASP A 359 -11.84 26.10 0.39
N THR A 360 -13.13 26.27 0.60
CA THR A 360 -13.75 26.92 1.77
C THR A 360 -14.40 25.91 2.73
N SER A 361 -14.23 24.60 2.47
CA SER A 361 -14.77 23.54 3.33
C SER A 361 -13.95 23.44 4.62
N ARG A 362 -14.59 23.50 5.78
CA ARG A 362 -13.90 23.18 7.04
C ARG A 362 -13.66 21.66 7.13
N PRO A 363 -12.51 21.22 7.66
CA PRO A 363 -12.29 19.81 7.98
C PRO A 363 -13.31 19.33 9.01
N ARG A 364 -13.47 18.01 9.10
CA ARG A 364 -14.36 17.32 10.05
C ARG A 364 -13.55 16.44 11.00
N MET A 365 -13.99 16.36 12.24
CA MET A 365 -13.44 15.41 13.21
C MET A 365 -14.54 14.60 13.88
N SER A 366 -14.36 13.28 13.96
CA SER A 366 -15.28 12.36 14.61
C SER A 366 -14.59 11.58 15.74
N GLY A 367 -15.38 10.95 16.61
CA GLY A 367 -14.88 10.06 17.65
C GLY A 367 -13.95 10.72 18.70
N VAL A 368 -14.06 12.04 18.92
CA VAL A 368 -13.22 12.80 19.85
C VAL A 368 -13.37 12.26 21.27
N ARG A 369 -12.32 11.64 21.82
CA ARG A 369 -12.33 11.01 23.15
C ARG A 369 -10.91 10.83 23.69
N PRO A 370 -10.71 10.75 25.01
CA PRO A 370 -9.42 10.30 25.55
C PRO A 370 -9.23 8.77 25.32
N SER A 371 -8.01 8.27 25.49
CA SER A 371 -7.76 6.82 25.50
C SER A 371 -8.22 6.17 26.80
N SER A 372 -8.16 6.90 27.91
CA SER A 372 -8.80 6.58 29.19
C SER A 372 -9.46 7.84 29.76
N SER A 373 -10.72 7.73 30.20
CA SER A 373 -11.49 8.82 30.82
C SER A 373 -10.87 9.31 32.14
N THR A 374 -10.15 8.43 32.85
CA THR A 374 -9.35 8.74 34.04
C THR A 374 -7.92 8.27 33.83
N PHE A 375 -6.96 9.10 34.23
CA PHE A 375 -5.52 8.82 34.21
C PHE A 375 -4.85 9.36 35.48
N TYR A 376 -3.64 8.90 35.78
CA TYR A 376 -2.94 9.14 37.05
C TYR A 376 -1.59 9.80 36.73
N PRO A 377 -1.37 11.12 36.96
CA PRO A 377 -0.20 11.84 36.46
C PRO A 377 1.09 11.58 37.26
N TYR A 378 1.33 10.33 37.63
CA TYR A 378 2.52 9.84 38.31
C TYR A 378 3.35 9.02 37.33
N LYS A 379 4.68 9.12 37.41
CA LYS A 379 5.60 8.37 36.55
C LYS A 379 5.81 6.97 37.12
N ASP A 380 4.79 6.12 37.06
CA ASP A 380 4.84 4.75 37.58
C ASP A 380 4.64 3.67 36.50
N ASN A 381 4.28 4.01 35.26
CA ASN A 381 3.91 3.15 34.14
C ASN A 381 2.48 2.53 34.20
N TYR A 382 1.51 3.18 34.83
CA TYR A 382 0.08 2.85 34.75
C TYR A 382 -0.78 4.08 34.49
N ARG A 383 -1.11 4.30 33.21
CA ARG A 383 -1.94 5.43 32.76
C ARG A 383 -1.39 6.79 33.27
N ASP A 384 -0.06 6.93 33.27
CA ASP A 384 0.73 8.15 33.55
C ASP A 384 0.26 9.35 32.71
N TYR A 385 -0.32 9.04 31.55
CA TYR A 385 -0.89 9.95 30.58
C TYR A 385 -2.15 9.34 29.97
N THR A 386 -2.88 10.18 29.25
CA THR A 386 -4.01 9.80 28.40
C THR A 386 -3.80 10.36 27.01
N THR A 387 -4.14 9.60 25.98
CA THR A 387 -4.02 10.05 24.58
C THR A 387 -5.33 10.69 24.16
N LEU A 388 -5.31 12.00 23.98
CA LEU A 388 -6.44 12.79 23.50
C LEU A 388 -6.53 12.56 21.99
N ARG A 389 -7.59 11.88 21.52
CA ARG A 389 -7.65 11.34 20.16
C ARG A 389 -8.97 11.64 19.44
N GLY A 390 -8.94 11.56 18.12
CA GLY A 390 -10.09 11.58 17.23
C GLY A 390 -9.71 11.14 15.82
N TYR A 391 -10.66 11.16 14.90
CA TYR A 391 -10.45 10.83 13.48
C TYR A 391 -10.74 12.08 12.62
N THR A 392 -9.81 12.48 11.75
CA THR A 392 -9.98 13.57 10.78
C THR A 392 -10.18 13.01 9.37
N ASN A 393 -11.08 13.60 8.59
CA ASN A 393 -11.44 13.11 7.23
C ASN A 393 -10.40 13.44 6.15
N GLU A 394 -9.46 14.33 6.43
CA GLU A 394 -8.53 14.89 5.46
C GLU A 394 -7.20 15.29 6.11
N TYR A 395 -6.23 15.66 5.26
CA TYR A 395 -4.92 16.15 5.70
C TYR A 395 -5.05 17.49 6.43
N ALA A 396 -4.55 17.53 7.66
CA ALA A 396 -4.48 18.72 8.48
C ALA A 396 -3.05 19.27 8.53
N ARG A 397 -2.85 20.46 7.95
CA ARG A 397 -1.59 21.21 8.05
C ARG A 397 -1.19 21.44 9.50
N ALA A 398 -2.15 21.67 10.39
CA ALA A 398 -1.92 21.77 11.83
C ALA A 398 -3.09 21.21 12.64
N VAL A 399 -2.78 20.42 13.66
CA VAL A 399 -3.69 19.95 14.69
C VAL A 399 -3.21 20.51 16.03
N THR A 400 -4.11 21.01 16.85
CA THR A 400 -3.79 21.51 18.20
C THR A 400 -4.85 21.09 19.20
N VAL A 401 -4.45 20.43 20.28
CA VAL A 401 -5.30 20.14 21.43
C VAL A 401 -5.09 21.19 22.50
N GLN A 402 -6.18 21.86 22.89
CA GLN A 402 -6.23 22.76 24.05
C GLN A 402 -6.90 22.05 25.22
N VAL A 403 -6.22 21.98 26.36
CA VAL A 403 -6.74 21.45 27.63
C VAL A 403 -7.07 22.60 28.57
N PHE A 404 -8.26 22.53 29.16
CA PHE A 404 -8.89 23.53 30.02
C PHE A 404 -9.09 22.99 31.43
N ASN A 405 -8.86 23.83 32.44
CA ASN A 405 -9.25 23.55 33.82
C ASN A 405 -10.76 23.81 34.06
N SER A 406 -11.20 23.59 35.30
CA SER A 406 -12.57 23.87 35.78
C SER A 406 -13.02 25.32 35.51
N SER A 407 -12.13 26.30 35.71
CA SER A 407 -12.33 27.73 35.41
C SER A 407 -12.31 28.07 33.90
N ASN A 408 -12.37 27.07 33.01
CA ASN A 408 -12.34 27.24 31.55
C ASN A 408 -11.08 27.95 31.00
N ARG A 409 -9.98 28.05 31.77
CA ARG A 409 -8.68 28.59 31.31
C ARG A 409 -7.85 27.49 30.66
N ILE A 410 -7.15 27.81 29.56
CA ILE A 410 -6.22 26.88 28.91
C ILE A 410 -5.00 26.68 29.82
N VAL A 411 -4.74 25.43 30.22
CA VAL A 411 -3.59 25.04 31.05
C VAL A 411 -2.51 24.31 30.25
N ARG A 412 -2.88 23.67 29.13
CA ARG A 412 -1.97 23.01 28.21
C ARG A 412 -2.42 23.20 26.77
N SER A 413 -1.47 23.43 25.87
CA SER A 413 -1.61 23.29 24.42
C SER A 413 -0.62 22.23 23.92
N ILE A 414 -1.04 21.40 22.97
CA ILE A 414 -0.21 20.39 22.32
C ILE A 414 -0.49 20.49 20.82
N SER A 415 0.54 20.65 19.99
CA SER A 415 0.38 20.90 18.56
C SER A 415 1.24 19.94 17.75
N GLU A 416 0.70 19.54 16.59
CA GLU A 416 1.33 18.67 15.61
C GLU A 416 1.04 19.21 14.20
N SER A 417 1.97 19.08 13.28
CA SER A 417 1.89 19.64 11.92
C SER A 417 1.99 18.56 10.85
N GLY A 418 1.22 18.72 9.78
CA GLY A 418 1.24 17.79 8.64
C GLY A 418 0.61 16.43 8.93
N VAL A 419 -0.47 16.41 9.71
CA VAL A 419 -1.19 15.21 10.11
C VAL A 419 -2.00 14.67 8.92
N PRO A 420 -1.80 13.42 8.48
CA PRO A 420 -2.60 12.80 7.42
C PRO A 420 -4.08 12.62 7.81
N ALA A 421 -4.93 12.34 6.83
CA ALA A 421 -6.28 11.85 7.08
C ALA A 421 -6.23 10.55 7.90
N GLY A 422 -7.11 10.41 8.90
CA GLY A 422 -7.13 9.23 9.78
C GLY A 422 -7.18 9.56 11.27
N TYR A 423 -6.71 8.62 12.09
CA TYR A 423 -6.64 8.78 13.54
C TYR A 423 -5.44 9.64 13.96
N VAL A 424 -5.73 10.69 14.74
CA VAL A 424 -4.72 11.53 15.41
C VAL A 424 -4.85 11.36 16.92
N GLY A 425 -3.72 11.36 17.64
CA GLY A 425 -3.67 11.14 19.08
C GLY A 425 -2.51 11.88 19.75
N LEU A 426 -2.83 12.84 20.61
CA LEU A 426 -1.85 13.65 21.35
C LEU A 426 -1.88 13.31 22.83
N SER A 427 -0.76 12.83 23.37
CA SER A 427 -0.66 12.38 24.76
C SER A 427 -0.51 13.54 25.75
N TRP A 428 -1.32 13.53 26.81
CA TRP A 428 -1.28 14.50 27.90
C TRP A 428 -1.10 13.80 29.25
N ASN A 429 -0.10 14.25 30.01
CA ASN A 429 0.38 13.67 31.27
C ASN A 429 0.04 14.52 32.51
N GLY A 430 -1.02 15.34 32.44
CA GLY A 430 -1.44 16.18 33.57
C GLY A 430 -0.51 17.36 33.86
N ARG A 431 0.43 17.70 32.96
CA ARG A 431 1.30 18.89 33.10
C ARG A 431 0.79 20.07 32.28
N SER A 432 1.16 21.26 32.73
CA SER A 432 0.86 22.54 32.07
C SER A 432 1.80 22.83 30.90
N ASN A 433 1.66 24.00 30.26
CA ASN A 433 2.61 24.48 29.25
C ASN A 433 4.04 24.65 29.79
N SER A 434 4.23 25.07 31.04
CA SER A 434 5.55 25.21 31.67
C SER A 434 6.15 23.88 32.13
N GLY A 435 5.44 22.75 31.95
CA GLY A 435 5.84 21.45 32.47
C GLY A 435 5.53 21.24 33.95
N ALA A 436 5.04 22.26 34.68
CA ALA A 436 4.59 22.10 36.06
C ALA A 436 3.41 21.12 36.15
N PRO A 437 3.36 20.22 37.16
CA PRO A 437 2.23 19.33 37.39
C PRO A 437 0.97 20.14 37.73
N LEU A 438 -0.19 19.69 37.27
CA LEU A 438 -1.48 20.31 37.57
C LEU A 438 -2.22 19.53 38.67
N PRO A 439 -3.10 20.19 39.45
CA PRO A 439 -3.91 19.52 40.47
C PRO A 439 -4.80 18.41 39.88
N ALA A 440 -5.15 17.42 40.70
CA ALA A 440 -6.17 16.45 40.33
C ALA A 440 -7.55 17.12 40.18
N GLY A 441 -8.38 16.56 39.29
CA GLY A 441 -9.72 17.08 39.00
C GLY A 441 -10.18 16.78 37.58
N LEU A 442 -11.37 17.29 37.25
CA LEU A 442 -11.93 17.24 35.90
C LEU A 442 -11.32 18.33 35.02
N TYR A 443 -10.73 17.90 33.91
CA TYR A 443 -10.29 18.76 32.82
C TYR A 443 -11.19 18.55 31.60
N LYS A 444 -11.16 19.52 30.69
CA LYS A 444 -11.86 19.46 29.40
C LYS A 444 -10.86 19.70 28.29
N PHE A 445 -10.93 19.02 27.16
CA PHE A 445 -10.06 19.28 26.01
C PHE A 445 -10.86 19.45 24.72
N ARG A 446 -10.30 20.15 23.73
CA ARG A 446 -10.85 20.24 22.37
C ARG A 446 -9.72 20.25 21.35
N PHE A 447 -10.04 19.85 20.12
CA PHE A 447 -9.15 19.99 18.96
C PHE A 447 -9.46 21.27 18.20
N LEU A 448 -8.40 21.90 17.69
CA LEU A 448 -8.39 22.89 16.63
C LEU A 448 -7.66 22.23 15.45
N ILE A 449 -8.29 22.18 14.27
CA ILE A 449 -7.73 21.52 13.08
C ILE A 449 -7.76 22.51 11.93
N ARG A 450 -6.60 22.75 11.32
CA ARG A 450 -6.45 23.58 10.12
C ARG A 450 -6.00 22.71 8.95
N ASP A 451 -6.75 22.74 7.86
CA ASP A 451 -6.44 22.03 6.62
C ASP A 451 -5.31 22.72 5.80
N SER A 452 -5.06 22.25 4.59
CA SER A 452 -4.10 22.83 3.66
C SER A 452 -4.51 24.19 3.07
N ALA A 453 -5.82 24.44 2.93
CA ALA A 453 -6.34 25.68 2.37
C ALA A 453 -6.27 26.83 3.38
N GLY A 454 -6.46 26.53 4.67
CA GLY A 454 -6.54 27.48 5.77
C GLY A 454 -7.77 27.30 6.65
N ASN A 455 -8.78 26.50 6.27
CA ASN A 455 -10.04 26.44 7.01
C ASN A 455 -9.85 25.80 8.39
N LEU A 456 -10.48 26.40 9.40
CA LEU A 456 -10.36 25.99 10.80
C LEU A 456 -11.64 25.29 11.31
N LEU A 457 -11.50 24.04 11.77
CA LEU A 457 -12.45 23.40 12.67
C LEU A 457 -12.03 23.64 14.12
N THR A 458 -13.01 23.89 15.00
CA THR A 458 -12.85 23.76 16.45
C THR A 458 -13.90 22.78 16.97
N THR A 459 -13.48 21.73 17.67
CA THR A 459 -14.41 20.72 18.20
C THR A 459 -15.11 21.19 19.48
N GLY A 460 -16.18 20.49 19.86
CA GLY A 460 -16.70 20.54 21.22
C GLY A 460 -15.66 20.12 22.27
N LYS A 461 -15.91 20.49 23.53
CA LYS A 461 -15.06 20.12 24.66
C LYS A 461 -15.45 18.75 25.23
N VAL A 462 -14.48 17.85 25.39
CA VAL A 462 -14.66 16.50 25.97
C VAL A 462 -13.96 16.41 27.32
N GLY A 463 -14.57 15.72 28.29
CA GLY A 463 -14.05 15.58 29.65
C GLY A 463 -12.93 14.53 29.78
N VAL A 464 -12.01 14.76 30.71
CA VAL A 464 -10.98 13.79 31.14
C VAL A 464 -10.53 14.10 32.57
N VAL A 465 -10.35 13.07 33.39
CA VAL A 465 -10.04 13.21 34.83
C VAL A 465 -8.58 12.89 35.08
N ALA A 466 -7.86 13.83 35.70
CA ALA A 466 -6.56 13.57 36.30
C ALA A 466 -6.80 13.23 37.79
N SER A 467 -6.38 12.04 38.23
CA SER A 467 -6.64 11.57 39.60
C SER A 467 -5.37 11.63 40.45
N ALA A 468 -5.49 12.11 41.70
CA ALA A 468 -4.39 12.12 42.67
C ALA A 468 -4.08 10.73 43.26
N LYS A 469 -4.90 9.73 42.95
CA LYS A 469 -4.68 8.36 43.42
C LYS A 469 -3.41 7.76 42.81
N LYS A 470 -2.72 6.92 43.56
CA LYS A 470 -1.44 6.32 43.14
C LYS A 470 -1.56 4.82 43.03
N VAL A 471 -0.71 4.23 42.18
CA VAL A 471 -0.43 2.79 42.26
C VAL A 471 0.30 2.54 43.58
N THR A 472 -0.37 1.88 44.51
CA THR A 472 0.18 1.51 45.82
C THR A 472 0.32 0.00 45.91
N ARG A 473 1.50 -0.46 46.29
CA ARG A 473 1.71 -1.85 46.71
C ARG A 473 1.10 -2.01 48.09
N VAL A 474 0.05 -2.82 48.22
CA VAL A 474 -0.60 -3.10 49.50
C VAL A 474 -0.44 -4.56 49.87
N ALA A 475 -0.20 -4.81 51.15
CA ALA A 475 -0.31 -6.15 51.70
C ALA A 475 -1.76 -6.65 51.56
N PHE A 476 -1.92 -7.94 51.37
CA PHE A 476 -3.16 -8.67 51.64
C PHE A 476 -2.79 -9.92 52.44
N THR A 477 -3.71 -10.34 53.29
CA THR A 477 -3.68 -11.62 54.00
C THR A 477 -5.11 -12.12 54.05
N GLN A 478 -5.31 -13.38 53.71
CA GLN A 478 -6.55 -14.10 53.88
C GLN A 478 -6.21 -15.39 54.62
N THR A 479 -6.88 -15.63 55.75
CA THR A 479 -6.82 -16.90 56.47
C THR A 479 -8.12 -17.65 56.19
N MET A 480 -8.02 -18.97 56.12
CA MET A 480 -9.13 -19.91 55.98
C MET A 480 -8.92 -21.03 56.99
N SER A 481 -9.96 -21.45 57.71
CA SER A 481 -9.92 -22.69 58.51
C SER A 481 -10.19 -23.91 57.62
N ALA A 482 -9.74 -25.08 58.05
CA ALA A 482 -10.06 -26.35 57.38
C ALA A 482 -11.57 -26.69 57.42
N SER A 483 -12.35 -26.07 58.32
CA SER A 483 -13.80 -26.18 58.41
C SER A 483 -14.57 -25.49 57.28
N ASP A 484 -13.95 -24.50 56.63
CA ASP A 484 -14.62 -23.61 55.67
C ASP A 484 -14.46 -24.11 54.22
N ALA A 485 -14.11 -25.38 54.05
CA ALA A 485 -13.75 -26.01 52.79
C ALA A 485 -14.89 -26.87 52.21
N PHE A 486 -15.57 -26.43 51.16
CA PHE A 486 -16.44 -27.32 50.35
C PHE A 486 -16.83 -26.72 48.97
N ASP A 487 -16.76 -27.49 47.87
CA ASP A 487 -17.90 -28.19 47.22
C ASP A 487 -17.55 -28.75 45.81
N GLU A 488 -18.24 -29.83 45.40
CA GLU A 488 -18.26 -30.57 44.12
C GLU A 488 -16.99 -30.64 43.22
N MET A 489 -16.34 -31.82 43.22
CA MET A 489 -15.72 -32.40 42.01
C MET A 489 -16.42 -33.72 41.65
N THR A 490 -17.19 -33.72 40.56
CA THR A 490 -18.06 -34.83 40.15
C THR A 490 -17.29 -36.00 39.53
N SER A 491 -16.76 -36.92 40.34
CA SER A 491 -16.75 -38.39 40.12
C SER A 491 -15.84 -39.11 41.12
N GLY A 492 -16.32 -39.36 42.34
CA GLY A 492 -15.62 -40.14 43.36
C GLY A 492 -16.51 -40.37 44.58
N SER A 493 -16.39 -41.54 45.22
CA SER A 493 -17.14 -41.87 46.43
C SER A 493 -16.57 -41.12 47.64
N TYR A 494 -17.41 -40.39 48.37
CA TYR A 494 -17.03 -39.64 49.57
C TYR A 494 -17.35 -40.42 50.85
N TYR A 495 -16.50 -40.26 51.87
CA TYR A 495 -16.82 -40.56 53.27
C TYR A 495 -16.36 -39.41 54.16
N GLU A 496 -17.26 -38.86 54.97
CA GLU A 496 -16.88 -37.98 56.09
C GLU A 496 -16.47 -38.84 57.30
N SER A 497 -15.31 -38.53 57.87
CA SER A 497 -14.82 -39.09 59.13
C SER A 497 -14.74 -37.96 60.16
N SER A 498 -15.63 -37.96 61.14
CA SER A 498 -15.60 -37.00 62.25
C SER A 498 -14.81 -37.56 63.43
N SER A 499 -13.48 -37.44 63.36
CA SER A 499 -12.62 -37.54 64.54
C SER A 499 -12.40 -36.14 65.15
N GLY A 500 -12.22 -36.07 66.48
CA GLY A 500 -12.33 -34.81 67.21
C GLY A 500 -11.20 -33.82 66.91
N ASN A 501 -11.58 -32.59 66.53
CA ASN A 501 -10.77 -31.39 66.28
C ASN A 501 -10.17 -31.15 64.88
N GLY A 502 -10.61 -31.86 63.84
CA GLY A 502 -10.30 -31.49 62.45
C GLY A 502 -11.31 -32.07 61.44
N SER A 503 -11.61 -31.31 60.38
CA SER A 503 -12.39 -31.79 59.23
C SER A 503 -11.45 -32.27 58.12
N GLN A 504 -11.46 -33.57 57.84
CA GLN A 504 -10.67 -34.20 56.78
C GLN A 504 -11.49 -34.29 55.48
N LEU A 505 -10.84 -34.05 54.33
CA LEU A 505 -11.31 -34.39 53.00
C LEU A 505 -10.30 -35.35 52.36
N LEU A 506 -10.80 -36.38 51.67
CA LEU A 506 -10.01 -37.49 51.14
C LEU A 506 -10.19 -37.60 49.61
N TRP A 507 -9.14 -38.03 48.89
CA TRP A 507 -9.23 -38.29 47.45
C TRP A 507 -8.43 -39.55 47.07
N GLY A 508 -9.12 -40.63 46.72
CA GLY A 508 -8.50 -41.92 46.40
C GLY A 508 -9.11 -42.63 45.18
N ASP A 509 -8.25 -43.28 44.42
CA ASP A 509 -8.62 -44.34 43.46
C ASP A 509 -8.91 -45.63 44.26
N PRO A 510 -9.99 -46.38 43.98
CA PRO A 510 -10.29 -47.64 44.68
C PRO A 510 -9.20 -48.75 44.58
N PHE A 511 -8.08 -48.52 43.87
CA PHE A 511 -6.96 -49.47 43.75
C PHE A 511 -5.64 -49.04 44.43
N PHE A 512 -5.59 -47.91 45.13
CA PHE A 512 -4.43 -47.52 45.96
C PHE A 512 -4.89 -47.00 47.33
N ASP A 513 -4.39 -47.61 48.40
CA ASP A 513 -4.70 -47.20 49.77
C ASP A 513 -4.16 -45.78 50.07
N ASP A 514 -5.09 -44.89 50.41
CA ASP A 514 -5.02 -43.55 51.01
C ASP A 514 -3.86 -42.59 50.71
N PRO A 515 -4.18 -41.48 50.02
CA PRO A 515 -3.61 -40.16 50.31
C PRO A 515 -4.68 -39.17 50.84
N ASP A 516 -4.50 -38.69 52.07
CA ASP A 516 -5.33 -37.63 52.68
C ASP A 516 -5.17 -36.32 51.88
N ILE A 517 -6.11 -35.97 51.00
CA ILE A 517 -6.00 -34.81 50.09
C ILE A 517 -7.16 -33.84 50.26
N ALA A 518 -6.86 -32.65 50.78
CA ALA A 518 -7.80 -31.54 50.86
C ALA A 518 -7.58 -30.54 49.70
N LEU A 519 -8.64 -30.27 48.93
CA LEU A 519 -8.67 -29.34 47.80
C LEU A 519 -9.43 -28.06 48.16
N TYR A 520 -8.79 -26.91 47.95
CA TYR A 520 -9.36 -25.58 48.20
C TYR A 520 -9.39 -24.78 46.91
N SER A 521 -10.35 -23.87 46.70
CA SER A 521 -10.27 -22.90 45.60
C SER A 521 -10.69 -21.49 46.03
N TRP A 522 -9.96 -20.46 45.57
CA TRP A 522 -10.23 -19.07 45.97
C TRP A 522 -9.89 -18.03 44.89
N PRO A 523 -10.77 -17.04 44.63
CA PRO A 523 -10.52 -15.92 43.70
C PRO A 523 -9.56 -14.88 44.30
N LEU A 524 -8.42 -14.64 43.65
CA LEU A 524 -7.44 -13.67 44.16
C LEU A 524 -7.98 -12.21 44.17
N PRO A 525 -7.74 -11.43 45.25
CA PRO A 525 -8.26 -10.07 45.38
C PRO A 525 -7.77 -9.11 44.29
N SER A 526 -8.69 -8.51 43.53
CA SER A 526 -8.41 -7.73 42.31
C SER A 526 -7.18 -6.80 42.39
N SER A 527 -6.41 -6.77 41.30
CA SER A 527 -5.20 -5.96 41.16
C SER A 527 -5.14 -5.28 39.79
N ILE A 528 -4.56 -4.08 39.74
CA ILE A 528 -4.42 -3.30 38.51
C ILE A 528 -3.13 -3.59 37.71
N ARG A 529 -2.18 -4.33 38.30
CA ARG A 529 -0.95 -4.79 37.62
C ARG A 529 -0.53 -6.23 37.96
N GLY A 530 -1.43 -7.02 38.57
CA GLY A 530 -1.06 -8.31 39.18
C GLY A 530 -0.39 -8.15 40.55
N TYR A 531 0.24 -9.22 41.02
CA TYR A 531 0.80 -9.33 42.36
C TYR A 531 2.32 -9.20 42.27
N SER A 532 2.97 -8.53 43.22
CA SER A 532 4.45 -8.47 43.28
C SER A 532 5.04 -9.60 44.12
N GLN A 533 4.22 -10.23 44.96
CA GLN A 533 4.52 -11.42 45.74
C GLN A 533 3.18 -12.05 46.14
N VAL A 534 3.13 -13.37 46.14
CA VAL A 534 2.10 -14.14 46.86
C VAL A 534 2.87 -15.21 47.62
N LEU A 535 2.51 -15.38 48.89
CA LEU A 535 3.02 -16.40 49.80
C LEU A 535 1.81 -17.26 50.19
N LEU A 536 1.94 -18.58 50.10
CA LEU A 536 0.99 -19.51 50.68
C LEU A 536 1.62 -20.12 51.93
N GLU A 537 0.85 -20.21 53.01
CA GLU A 537 1.25 -20.84 54.26
C GLU A 537 0.22 -21.92 54.63
N VAL A 538 0.71 -23.08 55.05
CA VAL A 538 -0.09 -24.23 55.51
C VAL A 538 0.06 -24.32 57.03
N CYS A 539 -1.04 -24.36 57.79
CA CYS A 539 -1.00 -24.25 59.25
C CYS A 539 -1.55 -25.50 59.97
N SER A 540 -0.83 -25.93 61.01
CA SER A 540 -1.23 -27.02 61.94
C SER A 540 -2.17 -26.49 63.03
N ALA A 541 -3.11 -27.32 63.51
CA ALA A 541 -4.03 -26.96 64.60
C ALA A 541 -3.48 -27.24 66.00
N ARG A 542 -2.27 -27.78 66.12
CA ARG A 542 -1.60 -28.00 67.42
C ARG A 542 -0.25 -27.30 67.46
N GLU A 543 -0.05 -26.45 68.46
CA GLU A 543 1.24 -25.79 68.69
C GLU A 543 2.33 -26.83 69.01
N GLY A 544 3.48 -26.74 68.35
CA GLY A 544 4.66 -27.58 68.62
C GLY A 544 4.72 -28.94 67.91
N TYR A 545 3.77 -29.26 67.02
CA TYR A 545 3.84 -30.45 66.16
C TYR A 545 4.34 -30.09 64.76
N SER A 546 5.30 -30.86 64.23
CA SER A 546 5.74 -30.70 62.84
C SER A 546 4.71 -31.26 61.86
N LEU A 547 4.80 -30.80 60.61
CA LEU A 547 4.09 -31.38 59.46
C LEU A 547 5.08 -32.23 58.64
N PRO A 548 5.37 -33.49 59.03
CA PRO A 548 6.23 -34.34 58.23
C PRO A 548 5.58 -34.63 56.87
N LEU A 549 6.32 -34.37 55.78
CA LEU A 549 6.03 -34.85 54.41
C LEU A 549 4.69 -34.42 53.79
N ALA A 550 4.12 -33.30 54.24
CA ALA A 550 2.97 -32.71 53.55
C ALA A 550 3.37 -32.23 52.13
N ARG A 551 2.53 -32.41 51.13
CA ARG A 551 2.73 -31.89 49.76
C ARG A 551 1.78 -30.76 49.48
N ALA A 552 2.29 -29.63 49.01
CA ALA A 552 1.48 -28.49 48.61
C ALA A 552 1.60 -28.22 47.10
N GLY A 553 0.48 -28.06 46.42
CA GLY A 553 0.44 -27.76 44.98
C GLY A 553 -0.66 -26.78 44.59
N TYR A 554 -0.59 -26.25 43.36
CA TYR A 554 -1.57 -25.27 42.86
C TYR A 554 -2.00 -25.50 41.41
N VAL A 555 -3.21 -25.00 41.10
CA VAL A 555 -3.80 -25.02 39.76
C VAL A 555 -4.57 -23.72 39.49
N ASP A 556 -4.51 -23.20 38.26
CA ASP A 556 -5.42 -22.13 37.81
C ASP A 556 -6.74 -22.77 37.38
N ALA A 557 -7.78 -22.63 38.21
CA ALA A 557 -9.09 -23.23 37.95
C ALA A 557 -9.73 -22.71 36.65
N ASN A 558 -9.30 -21.54 36.15
CA ASN A 558 -9.79 -20.98 34.89
C ASN A 558 -9.13 -21.59 33.63
N THR A 559 -8.09 -22.43 33.78
CA THR A 559 -7.43 -23.14 32.68
C THR A 559 -7.25 -24.63 32.98
N TYR A 560 -8.08 -25.19 33.87
CA TYR A 560 -7.95 -26.56 34.35
C TYR A 560 -8.13 -27.59 33.22
N ASP A 561 -7.04 -28.28 32.87
CA ASP A 561 -7.01 -29.43 31.95
C ASP A 561 -6.76 -30.76 32.68
N GLY A 562 -6.78 -30.74 34.02
CA GLY A 562 -6.43 -31.85 34.90
C GLY A 562 -4.97 -31.85 35.39
N SER A 563 -4.10 -30.98 34.87
CA SER A 563 -2.69 -30.92 35.29
C SER A 563 -2.46 -30.04 36.53
N ILE A 564 -1.88 -30.61 37.59
CA ILE A 564 -1.39 -29.84 38.74
C ILE A 564 -0.11 -29.11 38.31
N SER A 565 -0.09 -27.78 38.41
CA SER A 565 0.94 -26.96 37.76
C SER A 565 2.28 -26.97 38.48
N TYR A 566 2.28 -27.23 39.79
CA TYR A 566 3.49 -27.39 40.61
C TYR A 566 3.13 -28.10 41.92
N VAL A 567 4.05 -28.93 42.44
CA VAL A 567 3.96 -29.60 43.74
C VAL A 567 5.32 -29.45 44.42
N THR A 568 5.34 -29.22 45.73
CA THR A 568 6.56 -29.19 46.54
C THR A 568 6.37 -29.96 47.84
N ASP A 569 7.41 -30.69 48.24
CA ASP A 569 7.48 -31.39 49.52
C ASP A 569 7.74 -30.39 50.64
N LEU A 570 6.89 -30.41 51.67
CA LEU A 570 7.08 -29.69 52.93
C LEU A 570 7.92 -30.59 53.84
N GLY A 571 9.18 -30.20 54.07
CA GLY A 571 10.06 -30.90 55.01
C GLY A 571 9.69 -30.65 56.46
N ASP A 572 10.21 -31.49 57.37
CA ASP A 572 9.99 -31.35 58.81
C ASP A 572 10.34 -29.95 59.32
N SER A 573 9.34 -29.30 59.92
CA SER A 573 9.42 -27.93 60.45
C SER A 573 8.69 -27.88 61.79
N SER A 574 9.29 -27.28 62.81
CA SER A 574 8.64 -27.05 64.11
C SER A 574 7.67 -25.86 64.15
N ASP A 575 7.51 -25.13 63.04
CA ASP A 575 6.68 -23.93 62.99
C ASP A 575 5.20 -24.26 62.75
N THR A 576 4.31 -23.53 63.44
CA THR A 576 2.85 -23.76 63.39
C THR A 576 2.19 -23.41 62.05
N CYS A 577 2.87 -22.62 61.22
CA CYS A 577 2.52 -22.39 59.82
C CYS A 577 3.79 -22.43 58.97
N TYR A 578 3.81 -23.27 57.94
CA TYR A 578 4.95 -23.39 57.02
C TYR A 578 4.72 -22.57 55.75
N GLY A 579 5.68 -21.73 55.37
CA GLY A 579 5.60 -20.84 54.21
C GLY A 579 6.22 -21.41 52.94
N LEU A 580 5.48 -21.31 51.84
CA LEU A 580 5.90 -21.68 50.49
C LEU A 580 6.52 -20.48 49.77
N ASP A 581 7.83 -20.30 49.97
CA ASP A 581 8.58 -19.24 49.31
C ASP A 581 8.76 -19.49 47.80
N GLY A 582 8.79 -18.40 47.02
CA GLY A 582 9.33 -18.42 45.66
C GLY A 582 8.35 -18.38 44.49
N TYR A 583 7.04 -18.18 44.71
CA TYR A 583 6.11 -18.07 43.57
C TYR A 583 6.36 -16.80 42.73
N SER A 584 6.65 -16.98 41.44
CA SER A 584 6.87 -15.87 40.50
C SER A 584 5.61 -15.00 40.31
N PRO A 585 5.73 -13.66 40.32
CA PRO A 585 4.67 -12.72 39.94
C PRO A 585 3.94 -13.04 38.63
N SER A 586 4.59 -13.74 37.69
CA SER A 586 4.00 -14.14 36.41
C SER A 586 2.87 -15.17 36.51
N SER A 587 2.86 -15.99 37.56
CA SER A 587 1.88 -17.06 37.76
C SER A 587 0.50 -16.51 38.15
N PHE A 588 0.46 -15.35 38.82
CA PHE A 588 -0.75 -14.78 39.38
C PHE A 588 -1.26 -13.58 38.58
N ARG A 589 -2.33 -13.80 37.81
CA ARG A 589 -3.07 -12.75 37.11
C ARG A 589 -4.31 -12.34 37.90
N ALA A 590 -4.66 -11.06 37.86
CA ALA A 590 -5.86 -10.55 38.52
C ALA A 590 -7.13 -11.20 37.93
N GLY A 591 -8.07 -11.61 38.79
CA GLY A 591 -9.31 -12.29 38.37
C GLY A 591 -9.16 -13.79 38.12
N ARG A 592 -8.07 -14.43 38.57
CA ARG A 592 -7.93 -15.89 38.60
C ARG A 592 -8.40 -16.48 39.93
N THR A 593 -8.99 -17.67 39.85
CA THR A 593 -9.25 -18.55 40.99
C THR A 593 -8.11 -19.54 41.06
N LEU A 594 -7.42 -19.58 42.20
CA LEU A 594 -6.38 -20.57 42.45
C LEU A 594 -6.99 -21.71 43.24
N ALA A 595 -6.82 -22.92 42.72
CA ALA A 595 -7.05 -24.14 43.47
C ALA A 595 -5.74 -24.63 44.09
N TRP A 596 -5.79 -25.20 45.28
CA TRP A 596 -4.63 -25.69 46.03
C TRP A 596 -4.92 -27.05 46.64
N ILE A 597 -3.91 -27.92 46.64
CA ILE A 597 -3.96 -29.27 47.18
C ILE A 597 -2.95 -29.36 48.33
N ALA A 598 -3.37 -29.92 49.46
CA ALA A 598 -2.49 -30.32 50.56
C ALA A 598 -2.78 -31.77 50.98
N GLY A 599 -1.73 -32.57 51.21
CA GLY A 599 -1.89 -33.95 51.67
C GLY A 599 -0.60 -34.71 52.00
N ASN A 600 -0.73 -35.88 52.62
CA ASN A 600 0.37 -36.81 52.92
C ASN A 600 0.56 -37.85 51.79
N THR A 601 1.74 -38.45 51.68
CA THR A 601 2.03 -39.57 50.75
C THR A 601 2.66 -40.81 51.41
N ASP A 602 2.93 -40.80 52.72
CA ASP A 602 3.53 -41.94 53.42
C ASP A 602 2.47 -42.80 54.12
N ILE A 603 2.30 -44.03 53.61
CA ILE A 603 1.24 -45.00 53.93
C ILE A 603 1.38 -45.66 55.34
N ILE A 604 2.46 -45.39 56.08
CA ILE A 604 2.90 -46.30 57.17
C ILE A 604 2.53 -45.82 58.60
N ASP A 605 2.09 -44.56 58.79
CA ASP A 605 1.65 -44.07 60.10
C ASP A 605 0.39 -43.19 60.00
N LEU A 606 -0.77 -43.78 60.28
CA LEU A 606 -2.09 -43.12 60.30
C LEU A 606 -2.31 -42.30 61.59
N SER A 607 -1.31 -41.53 62.01
CA SER A 607 -1.43 -40.58 63.11
C SER A 607 -2.18 -39.33 62.62
N TYR A 608 -3.40 -39.12 63.12
CA TYR A 608 -4.28 -38.01 62.74
C TYR A 608 -3.61 -36.64 62.90
N TRP A 609 -3.37 -35.94 61.77
CA TRP A 609 -2.84 -34.57 61.76
C TRP A 609 -3.96 -33.55 61.56
N ASP A 610 -4.26 -32.79 62.62
CA ASP A 610 -5.27 -31.73 62.59
C ASP A 610 -4.75 -30.53 61.77
N LEU A 611 -5.11 -30.44 60.49
CA LEU A 611 -4.88 -29.26 59.67
C LEU A 611 -5.77 -28.10 60.17
N ALA A 612 -5.18 -26.99 60.63
CA ALA A 612 -5.96 -25.82 61.06
C ALA A 612 -6.57 -25.09 59.87
N GLY A 613 -5.82 -25.02 58.77
CA GLY A 613 -6.18 -24.29 57.57
C GLY A 613 -4.98 -23.62 56.89
N PHE A 614 -5.27 -22.56 56.13
CA PHE A 614 -4.30 -21.93 55.23
C PHE A 614 -4.28 -20.42 55.41
N ARG A 615 -3.12 -19.82 55.14
CA ARG A 615 -2.97 -18.37 55.04
C ARG A 615 -2.34 -18.03 53.71
N ILE A 616 -3.07 -17.33 52.85
CA ILE A 616 -2.52 -16.73 51.63
C ILE A 616 -2.26 -15.25 51.88
N SER A 617 -1.03 -14.83 51.72
CA SER A 617 -0.60 -13.45 51.94
C SER A 617 0.26 -12.93 50.79
N GLY A 618 0.64 -11.66 50.84
CA GLY A 618 1.56 -11.07 49.87
C GLY A 618 1.18 -9.64 49.50
N TYR A 619 1.58 -9.23 48.29
CA TYR A 619 1.50 -7.83 47.87
C TYR A 619 0.83 -7.68 46.50
N ARG A 620 -0.21 -6.85 46.44
CA ARG A 620 -0.90 -6.47 45.18
C ARG A 620 -0.80 -4.99 44.88
N TYR A 621 -0.86 -4.65 43.60
CA TYR A 621 -0.95 -3.26 43.15
C TYR A 621 -2.41 -2.80 43.05
N VAL A 622 -2.78 -1.82 43.87
CA VAL A 622 -4.12 -1.19 43.87
C VAL A 622 -4.01 0.31 43.64
N ILE A 623 -5.14 0.95 43.37
CA ILE A 623 -5.24 2.41 43.24
C ILE A 623 -5.80 2.96 44.56
N LYS A 624 -4.96 3.61 45.35
CA LYS A 624 -5.36 4.32 46.58
C LYS A 624 -5.41 5.82 46.34
#